data_AF-A0A1X7V8L7-F1
#
_entry.id   AF-A0A1X7V8L7-F1
#
_cell.length_a   1.000
_cell.length_b   1.000
_cell.length_c   1.000
_cell.angle_alpha   90.00
_cell.angle_beta   90.00
_cell.angle_gamma   90.00
#
_symmetry.space_group_name_H-M   'P 1'
#
loop_
_entity.id
_entity.type
_entity.pdbx_description
1 polymer ?
#
loop_
_entity_poly.entity_id
_entity_poly.type
_entity_poly.pdbx_seq_one_letter_code
_entity_poly.pdbx_strand_id
1 'polypeptide(L)'
;MSLKTRVALTSQQTISRLELLSELLLTRLIASISKNLEKTLEKPICYMDSKVALYWILGPNKDWRPFVQHRVEEIVNSSTKLQALPRQGQPY
;
A
#
# COMPACT_ATOMS: atom_id res chain seq x y z
N MET A 1 1.21 12.05 -40.46
CA MET A 1 1.00 12.68 -39.13
C MET A 1 1.10 11.59 -38.08
N SER A 2 2.23 11.50 -37.37
CA SER A 2 2.41 10.50 -36.31
C SER A 2 2.04 11.13 -34.97
N LEU A 3 0.98 10.64 -34.34
CA LEU A 3 0.64 10.98 -32.96
C LEU A 3 1.75 10.46 -32.05
N LYS A 4 2.57 11.36 -31.53
CA LYS A 4 3.49 11.06 -30.44
C LYS A 4 2.66 10.94 -29.17
N THR A 5 2.15 9.74 -28.89
CA THR A 5 1.50 9.44 -27.62
C THR A 5 2.57 9.57 -26.54
N ARG A 6 2.52 10.68 -25.78
CA ARG A 6 3.32 10.84 -24.57
C ARG A 6 2.81 9.85 -23.54
N VAL A 7 3.27 8.60 -23.61
CA VAL A 7 3.16 7.66 -22.49
C VAL A 7 3.92 8.33 -21.36
N ALA A 8 3.24 8.49 -20.22
CA ALA A 8 3.54 9.43 -19.15
C ALA A 8 5.05 9.69 -18.97
N LEU A 9 5.42 10.96 -18.81
CA LEU A 9 6.73 11.28 -18.24
C LEU A 9 6.69 10.76 -16.79
N THR A 10 7.02 9.48 -16.62
CA THR A 10 7.07 8.84 -15.32
C THR A 10 8.27 9.45 -14.61
N SER A 11 8.05 10.59 -13.96
CA SER A 11 8.91 11.09 -12.88
C SER A 11 9.46 9.87 -12.15
N GLN A 12 10.79 9.69 -12.10
CA GLN A 12 11.42 8.50 -11.53
C GLN A 12 10.77 8.18 -10.18
N GLN A 13 9.79 7.26 -10.18
CA GLN A 13 9.15 6.82 -8.97
C GLN A 13 10.15 5.84 -8.37
N THR A 14 10.70 6.20 -7.21
CA THR A 14 11.50 5.26 -6.46
C THR A 14 10.65 4.02 -6.17
N ILE A 15 11.26 2.83 -6.19
CA ILE A 15 10.58 1.55 -5.96
C ILE A 15 9.66 1.66 -4.73
N SER A 16 10.14 2.24 -3.63
CA SER A 16 9.37 2.46 -2.40
C SER A 16 8.06 3.25 -2.58
N ARG A 17 7.98 4.19 -3.53
CA ARG A 17 6.74 4.92 -3.82
C ARG A 17 5.73 4.06 -4.57
N LEU A 18 6.20 3.21 -5.48
CA LEU A 18 5.33 2.27 -6.19
C LEU A 18 4.75 1.24 -5.21
N GLU A 19 5.58 0.72 -4.31
CA GLU A 19 5.14 -0.16 -3.21
C GLU A 19 4.10 0.50 -2.29
N LEU A 20 4.26 1.78 -1.97
CA LEU A 20 3.26 2.50 -1.15
C LEU A 20 1.96 2.74 -1.90
N LEU A 21 2.03 2.97 -3.22
CA LEU A 21 0.86 3.18 -4.07
C LEU A 21 0.09 1.89 -4.34
N SER A 22 0.78 0.76 -4.51
CA SER A 22 0.12 -0.55 -4.64
C SER A 22 -0.66 -0.88 -3.38
N GLU A 23 -0.10 -0.59 -2.20
CA GLU A 23 -0.81 -0.83 -0.94
C GLU A 23 -2.03 0.06 -0.77
N LEU A 24 -1.91 1.33 -1.13
CA LEU A 24 -3.03 2.26 -1.12
C LEU A 24 -4.16 1.76 -2.03
N LEU A 25 -3.80 1.25 -3.21
CA LEU A 25 -4.75 0.70 -4.17
C LEU A 25 -5.45 -0.54 -3.61
N LEU A 26 -4.69 -1.45 -2.99
CA LEU A 26 -5.22 -2.66 -2.35
C LEU A 26 -6.19 -2.29 -1.22
N THR A 27 -5.81 -1.35 -0.38
CA THR A 27 -6.63 -0.84 0.72
C THR A 27 -7.96 -0.29 0.21
N ARG A 28 -7.92 0.56 -0.83
CA ARG A 28 -9.13 1.13 -1.45
C ARG A 28 -10.00 0.06 -2.10
N LEU A 29 -9.39 -0.94 -2.72
CA LEU A 29 -10.10 -2.06 -3.31
C LEU A 29 -10.86 -2.85 -2.23
N ILE A 30 -10.20 -3.18 -1.12
CA ILE A 30 -10.82 -3.88 0.02
C ILE A 30 -11.95 -3.05 0.62
N ALA A 31 -11.74 -1.74 0.81
CA ALA A 31 -12.78 -0.84 1.30
C ALA A 31 -13.99 -0.81 0.34
N SER A 32 -13.74 -0.75 -0.97
CA SER A 32 -14.78 -0.78 -1.99
C SER A 32 -15.52 -2.12 -1.98
N ILE A 33 -14.82 -3.25 -1.93
CA ILE A 33 -15.44 -4.58 -1.87
C ILE A 33 -16.26 -4.72 -0.58
N SER A 34 -15.72 -4.32 0.56
CA SER A 34 -16.41 -4.37 1.86
C SER A 34 -17.68 -3.52 1.86
N LYS A 35 -17.65 -2.35 1.20
CA LYS A 35 -18.81 -1.48 1.04
C LYS A 35 -19.88 -2.11 0.13
N ASN A 36 -19.48 -2.72 -0.97
CA ASN A 36 -20.41 -3.24 -1.97
C ASN A 36 -20.98 -4.63 -1.60
N LEU A 37 -20.27 -5.41 -0.78
CA LEU A 37 -20.63 -6.81 -0.54
C LEU A 37 -21.60 -7.01 0.64
N GLU A 38 -21.97 -5.98 1.41
CA GLU A 38 -22.77 -6.00 2.67
C GLU A 38 -22.27 -6.95 3.78
N LYS A 39 -21.47 -7.96 3.45
CA LYS A 39 -20.72 -8.80 4.36
C LYS A 39 -19.43 -8.08 4.69
N THR A 40 -19.29 -7.71 5.97
CA THR A 40 -18.01 -7.35 6.56
C THR A 40 -17.02 -8.45 6.22
N LEU A 41 -16.01 -8.17 5.39
CA LEU A 41 -14.89 -9.07 5.26
C LEU A 41 -14.29 -9.18 6.66
N GLU A 42 -14.46 -10.34 7.30
CA GLU A 42 -13.98 -10.57 8.66
C GLU A 42 -12.45 -10.55 8.62
N LYS A 43 -11.88 -9.34 8.84
CA LYS A 43 -10.45 -9.06 9.01
C LYS A 43 -9.59 -9.52 7.82
N PRO A 44 -9.63 -8.83 6.67
CA PRO A 44 -8.69 -9.07 5.59
C PRO A 44 -7.25 -8.87 6.11
N ILE A 45 -6.45 -9.94 6.02
CA ILE A 45 -5.00 -9.90 6.27
C ILE A 45 -4.34 -9.70 4.93
N CYS A 46 -3.67 -8.56 4.76
CA CYS A 46 -2.88 -8.29 3.58
C CYS A 46 -1.40 -8.46 3.92
N TYR A 47 -0.72 -9.21 3.06
CA TYR A 47 0.71 -9.43 3.18
C TYR A 47 1.45 -8.50 2.25
N MET A 48 2.48 -7.87 2.79
CA MET A 48 3.37 -7.01 2.03
C MET A 48 4.80 -7.57 2.04
N ASP A 49 5.44 -7.55 0.87
CA ASP A 49 6.83 -7.94 0.64
C ASP A 49 7.81 -6.76 0.83
N SER A 50 7.32 -5.53 0.68
CA SER A 50 8.10 -4.31 0.88
C SER A 50 8.37 -3.98 2.36
N LYS A 51 9.61 -4.25 2.80
CA LYS A 51 10.11 -3.82 4.12
C LYS A 51 10.05 -2.31 4.33
N VAL A 52 10.19 -1.52 3.25
CA VAL A 52 10.18 -0.06 3.33
C VAL A 52 8.78 0.46 3.60
N ALA A 53 7.78 -0.08 2.90
CA ALA A 53 6.39 0.30 3.14
C ALA A 53 5.90 -0.21 4.50
N LEU A 54 6.27 -1.44 4.90
CA LEU A 54 6.04 -1.92 6.27
C LEU A 54 6.68 -1.02 7.34
N TYR A 55 7.90 -0.52 7.11
CA TYR A 55 8.56 0.42 8.03
C TYR A 55 7.81 1.76 8.11
N TRP A 56 7.24 2.25 7.01
CA TRP A 56 6.41 3.46 7.06
C TRP A 56 5.06 3.21 7.74
N ILE A 57 4.46 2.05 7.57
CA ILE A 57 3.13 1.76 8.13
C ILE A 57 3.22 1.41 9.63
N LEU A 58 4.20 0.61 10.02
CA LEU A 58 4.39 0.12 11.39
C LEU A 58 5.35 0.98 12.22
N GLY A 59 6.15 1.81 11.56
CA GLY A 59 7.13 2.67 12.23
C GLY A 59 6.47 3.82 12.96
N PRO A 60 7.14 4.37 14.00
CA PRO A 60 6.65 5.58 14.66
C PRO A 60 6.58 6.72 13.63
N ASN A 61 5.52 7.55 13.72
CA ASN A 61 5.34 8.77 12.93
C ASN A 61 6.58 9.68 13.04
N LYS A 62 7.54 9.47 12.15
CA LYS A 62 8.68 10.35 11.94
C LYS A 62 8.25 11.42 10.95
N ASP A 63 8.95 12.56 10.92
CA ASP A 63 8.76 13.65 9.95
C ASP A 63 8.96 13.17 8.50
N TRP A 64 7.98 12.47 7.96
CA TRP A 64 7.97 12.01 6.58
C TRP A 64 7.56 13.15 5.67
N ARG A 65 7.94 13.04 4.39
CA ARG A 65 7.42 13.98 3.39
C ARG A 65 5.88 13.84 3.33
N PRO A 66 5.12 14.93 3.15
CA PRO A 66 3.66 14.90 3.15
C PRO A 66 3.04 13.82 2.24
N PHE A 67 3.70 13.52 1.11
CA PHE A 67 3.28 12.45 0.20
C PHE A 67 3.17 11.07 0.87
N VAL A 68 4.18 10.71 1.68
CA VAL A 68 4.25 9.41 2.35
C VAL A 68 3.29 9.40 3.53
N GLN A 69 3.32 10.47 4.33
CA GLN A 69 2.47 10.61 5.52
C GLN A 69 0.98 10.46 5.19
N HIS A 70 0.45 11.26 4.26
CA HIS A 70 -0.98 11.20 3.94
C HIS A 70 -1.44 9.82 3.45
N ARG A 71 -0.56 9.07 2.75
CA ARG A 71 -0.88 7.73 2.24
C ARG A 71 -0.81 6.67 3.33
N VAL A 72 0.19 6.76 4.20
CA VAL A 72 0.30 5.88 5.38
C VAL A 72 -0.90 6.08 6.28
N GLU A 73 -1.30 7.32 6.55
CA GLU A 73 -2.49 7.63 7.35
C GLU A 73 -3.76 7.05 6.73
N GLU A 74 -3.93 7.14 5.41
CA GLU A 74 -5.07 6.54 4.71
C GLU A 74 -5.10 5.00 4.85
N ILE A 75 -3.94 4.36 4.71
CA ILE A 75 -3.79 2.91 4.87
C ILE A 75 -4.09 2.46 6.30
N VAL A 76 -3.49 3.12 7.30
CA VAL A 76 -3.65 2.79 8.73
C VAL A 76 -5.10 3.00 9.19
N ASN A 77 -5.79 4.05 8.71
CA ASN A 77 -7.19 4.30 9.07
C ASN A 77 -8.17 3.27 8.46
N SER A 78 -7.78 2.55 7.42
CA SER A 78 -8.70 1.70 6.64
C SER A 78 -8.96 0.30 7.24
N SER A 79 -8.76 0.10 8.55
CA SER A 79 -9.04 -1.15 9.30
C SER A 79 -8.39 -2.45 8.77
N THR A 80 -7.57 -2.37 7.73
CA THR A 80 -6.92 -3.53 7.10
C THR A 80 -5.69 -3.87 7.92
N LYS A 81 -5.61 -5.11 8.43
CA LYS A 81 -4.42 -5.55 9.17
C LYS A 81 -3.33 -5.93 8.18
N LEU A 82 -2.23 -5.19 8.22
CA LEU A 82 -1.05 -5.45 7.40
C LEU A 82 -0.04 -6.27 8.19
N GLN A 83 0.44 -7.33 7.58
CA GLN A 83 1.45 -8.21 8.16
C GLN A 83 2.63 -8.36 7.20
N ALA A 84 3.83 -8.43 7.75
CA ALA A 84 5.01 -8.77 6.97
C ALA A 84 4.89 -10.22 6.47
N LEU A 85 5.26 -10.47 5.21
CA LEU A 85 5.37 -11.85 4.73
C LEU A 85 6.32 -12.64 5.65
N PRO A 86 5.92 -13.85 6.12
CA PRO A 86 6.85 -14.73 6.80
C PRO A 86 8.02 -15.00 5.86
N ARG A 87 9.25 -14.86 6.36
CA ARG A 87 10.46 -15.12 5.57
C ARG A 87 10.36 -16.55 5.06
N GLN A 88 10.41 -16.73 3.74
CA GLN A 88 10.60 -18.02 3.10
C GLN A 88 11.91 -18.60 3.64
N GLY A 89 11.84 -19.51 4.62
CA GLY A 89 13.00 -20.22 5.18
C GLY A 89 13.25 -20.17 6.69
N GLN A 90 12.26 -19.96 7.58
CA GLN A 90 12.44 -20.28 9.01
C GLN A 90 11.66 -21.55 9.38
N PRO A 91 12.31 -22.62 9.88
CA PRO A 91 11.60 -23.78 10.40
C PRO A 91 10.99 -23.45 11.78
N TYR A 92 9.88 -24.12 12.08
CA TYR A 92 9.21 -24.11 13.39
C TYR A 92 10.13 -24.62 14.51
#